data_AF-A0ABD6Y5J8-F1
#
_entry.id   AF-A0ABD6Y5J8-F1
#
_cell.length_a   1.000
_cell.length_b   1.000
_cell.length_c   1.000
_cell.angle_alpha   90.00
_cell.angle_beta   90.00
_cell.angle_gamma   90.00
#
_symmetry.space_group_name_H-M   'P 1'
#
loop_
_entity.id
_entity.type
_entity.pdbx_description
1 polymer ?
#
loop_
_entity_poly.entity_id
_entity_poly.type
_entity_poly.pdbx_seq_one_letter_code
_entity_poly.pdbx_strand_id
1 'polypeptide(L)'
;MQEKLQRAIIQNEIEKNKTILLSSFGLDGIRKSWFKEKIILKILDRFNSDKETALYLFFDELKGVYFADTALERFTYLELEKFIEDERLYMLARML
;
A
#
# COMPACT_ATOMS: atom_id res chain seq x y z
N MET A 1 8.74 15.62 13.64
CA MET A 1 7.87 15.05 14.70
C MET A 1 6.52 14.58 14.15
N GLN A 2 5.87 15.35 13.27
CA GLN A 2 4.58 14.97 12.65
C GLN A 2 4.69 13.77 11.68
N GLU A 3 5.72 13.70 10.84
CA GLU A 3 5.88 12.60 9.88
C GLU A 3 6.05 11.24 10.58
N LYS A 4 6.82 11.17 11.67
CA LYS A 4 7.01 9.93 12.46
C LYS A 4 5.68 9.43 13.03
N LEU A 5 4.80 10.33 13.46
CA LEU A 5 3.47 9.98 13.94
C LEU A 5 2.57 9.48 12.80
N GLN A 6 2.63 10.13 11.62
CA GLN A 6 1.91 9.68 10.44
C GLN A 6 2.35 8.28 9.99
N ARG A 7 3.66 8.02 9.92
CA ARG A 7 4.21 6.70 9.59
C ARG A 7 3.78 5.62 10.59
N ALA A 8 3.76 5.92 11.89
CA ALA A 8 3.25 4.98 12.90
C ALA A 8 1.75 4.66 12.72
N ILE A 9 0.94 5.66 12.35
CA ILE A 9 -0.48 5.45 12.03
C ILE A 9 -0.62 4.58 10.77
N ILE A 10 0.16 4.86 9.73
CA ILE A 10 0.18 4.06 8.48
C ILE A 10 0.53 2.61 8.80
N GLN A 11 1.63 2.37 9.51
CA GLN A 11 2.07 1.02 9.87
C GLN A 11 0.99 0.26 10.64
N ASN A 12 0.33 0.90 11.61
CA ASN A 12 -0.76 0.28 12.37
C ASN A 12 -1.96 -0.08 11.47
N GLU A 13 -2.33 0.80 10.53
CA GLU A 13 -3.42 0.51 9.61
C GLU A 13 -3.05 -0.53 8.55
N ILE A 14 -1.79 -0.57 8.10
CA ILE A 14 -1.29 -1.63 7.23
C ILE A 14 -1.35 -2.97 7.95
N GLU A 15 -0.88 -3.04 9.19
CA GLU A 15 -0.88 -4.29 9.97
C GLU A 15 -2.31 -4.82 10.20
N LYS A 16 -3.25 -3.94 10.58
CA LYS A 16 -4.68 -4.31 10.74
C LYS A 16 -5.31 -4.87 9.46
N ASN A 17 -4.85 -4.41 8.29
CA ASN A 17 -5.42 -4.78 6.99
C ASN A 17 -4.47 -5.67 6.17
N LYS A 18 -3.41 -6.20 6.79
CA LYS A 18 -2.28 -6.84 6.10
C LYS A 18 -2.71 -7.94 5.16
N THR A 19 -3.62 -8.82 5.59
CA THR A 19 -4.15 -9.91 4.77
C THR A 19 -4.72 -9.42 3.44
N ILE A 20 -5.47 -8.31 3.45
CA ILE A 20 -6.10 -7.75 2.26
C ILE A 20 -5.06 -6.98 1.43
N LEU A 21 -4.20 -6.19 2.09
CA LEU A 21 -3.17 -5.41 1.42
C LEU A 21 -2.07 -6.27 0.77
N LEU A 22 -1.82 -7.47 1.28
CA LEU A 22 -0.91 -8.45 0.68
C LEU A 22 -1.62 -9.47 -0.22
N SER A 23 -2.95 -9.44 -0.31
CA SER A 23 -3.73 -10.46 -1.03
C SER A 23 -3.46 -10.51 -2.54
N SER A 24 -2.67 -9.60 -3.12
CA SER A 24 -2.55 -9.40 -4.57
C SER A 24 -1.71 -10.39 -5.36
N PHE A 25 -0.99 -11.32 -4.74
CA PHE A 25 -0.19 -12.29 -5.49
C PHE A 25 -1.00 -13.54 -5.86
N GLY A 26 -1.65 -13.49 -7.02
CA GLY A 26 -2.34 -14.62 -7.67
C GLY A 26 -2.96 -14.20 -9.01
N LEU A 27 -3.29 -15.17 -9.87
CA LEU A 27 -3.65 -15.05 -11.30
C LEU A 27 -4.62 -13.92 -11.71
N ASP A 28 -5.40 -13.34 -10.79
CA ASP A 28 -6.39 -12.29 -11.05
C ASP A 28 -5.98 -10.89 -10.52
N GLY A 29 -4.74 -10.46 -10.81
CA GLY A 29 -4.13 -9.22 -10.27
C GLY A 29 -4.99 -7.95 -10.36
N ILE A 30 -5.91 -7.85 -11.34
CA ILE A 30 -6.78 -6.68 -11.56
C ILE A 30 -8.01 -6.66 -10.64
N ARG A 31 -8.60 -7.82 -10.30
CA ARG A 31 -9.81 -7.89 -9.45
C ARG A 31 -9.51 -7.54 -7.98
N LYS A 32 -8.25 -7.67 -7.56
CA LYS A 32 -7.81 -7.46 -6.18
C LYS A 32 -7.50 -5.99 -5.85
N SER A 33 -7.06 -5.20 -6.82
CA SER A 33 -6.75 -3.77 -6.63
C SER A 33 -7.99 -2.94 -6.24
N TRP A 34 -9.18 -3.26 -6.77
CA TRP A 34 -10.43 -2.58 -6.37
C TRP A 34 -10.81 -2.81 -4.90
N PHE A 35 -10.50 -3.99 -4.36
CA PHE A 35 -10.81 -4.30 -2.97
C PHE A 35 -9.87 -3.55 -2.01
N LYS A 36 -8.60 -3.42 -2.41
CA LYS A 36 -7.61 -2.59 -1.72
C LYS A 36 -7.94 -1.11 -1.79
N GLU A 37 -8.42 -0.63 -2.94
CA GLU A 37 -8.75 0.78 -3.18
C GLU A 37 -9.60 1.39 -2.06
N LYS A 38 -10.71 0.72 -1.68
CA LYS A 38 -11.58 1.20 -0.59
C LYS A 38 -10.87 1.31 0.75
N ILE A 39 -9.99 0.35 1.05
CA ILE A 39 -9.23 0.33 2.32
C ILE A 39 -8.17 1.42 2.29
N ILE A 40 -7.42 1.53 1.18
CA ILE A 40 -6.39 2.54 1.00
C ILE A 40 -7.02 3.93 1.15
N LEU A 41 -8.09 4.25 0.41
CA LEU A 41 -8.77 5.55 0.51
C LEU A 41 -9.23 5.85 1.94
N LYS A 42 -9.83 4.87 2.64
CA LYS A 42 -10.26 5.03 4.04
C LYS A 42 -9.10 5.29 4.99
N ILE A 43 -7.93 4.70 4.73
CA ILE A 43 -6.70 4.96 5.48
C ILE A 43 -6.22 6.38 5.15
N LEU A 44 -6.19 6.74 3.86
CA LEU A 44 -5.75 8.06 3.39
C LEU A 44 -6.58 9.21 3.98
N ASP A 45 -7.90 9.03 4.10
CA ASP A 45 -8.80 10.03 4.69
C ASP A 45 -8.57 10.28 6.19
N ARG A 46 -7.75 9.46 6.87
CA ARG A 46 -7.36 9.68 8.28
C ARG A 46 -6.15 10.59 8.43
N PHE A 47 -5.47 10.95 7.34
CA PHE A 47 -4.31 11.85 7.41
C PHE A 47 -4.73 13.30 7.24
N ASN A 48 -4.11 14.15 8.04
CA ASN A 48 -4.23 15.61 7.96
C ASN A 48 -3.28 16.24 6.92
N SER A 49 -2.80 15.45 5.95
CA SER A 49 -1.96 15.89 4.82
C SER A 49 -2.74 15.86 3.52
N ASP A 50 -2.19 16.43 2.45
CA ASP A 50 -2.76 16.21 1.13
C ASP A 50 -2.75 14.71 0.78
N LYS A 51 -3.72 14.29 -0.03
CA LYS A 51 -3.94 12.87 -0.30
C LYS A 51 -2.80 12.25 -1.11
N GLU A 52 -2.10 13.03 -1.93
CA GLU A 52 -0.98 12.54 -2.72
C GLU A 52 0.23 12.22 -1.82
N THR A 53 0.60 13.12 -0.92
CA THR A 53 1.65 12.87 0.09
C THR A 53 1.29 11.68 0.98
N ALA A 54 0.02 11.57 1.41
CA ALA A 54 -0.44 10.43 2.21
C ALA A 54 -0.31 9.11 1.42
N LEU A 55 -0.61 9.12 0.13
CA LEU A 55 -0.47 7.97 -0.77
C LEU A 55 1.00 7.54 -0.91
N TYR A 56 1.91 8.49 -1.13
CA TYR A 56 3.35 8.20 -1.20
C TYR A 56 3.86 7.56 0.08
N LEU A 57 3.55 8.14 1.24
CA LEU A 57 3.95 7.58 2.54
C LEU A 57 3.33 6.19 2.77
N PHE A 58 2.07 5.99 2.39
CA PHE A 58 1.41 4.69 2.50
C PHE A 58 2.13 3.60 1.70
N PHE A 59 2.45 3.88 0.43
CA PHE A 59 3.12 2.90 -0.43
C PHE A 59 4.60 2.68 -0.04
N ASP A 60 5.27 3.68 0.53
CA ASP A 60 6.62 3.54 1.10
C ASP A 60 6.63 2.57 2.30
N GLU A 61 5.66 2.69 3.21
CA GLU A 61 5.52 1.77 4.34
C GLU A 61 5.06 0.37 3.87
N LEU A 62 4.12 0.31 2.92
CA LEU A 62 3.63 -0.95 2.37
C LEU A 62 4.76 -1.73 1.69
N LYS A 63 5.66 -1.02 1.00
CA LYS A 63 6.86 -1.59 0.41
C LYS A 63 7.71 -2.33 1.44
N GLY A 64 7.96 -1.71 2.60
CA GLY A 64 8.68 -2.36 3.71
C GLY A 64 8.01 -3.67 4.16
N VAL A 65 6.68 -3.69 4.24
CA VAL A 65 5.93 -4.90 4.61
C VAL A 65 6.00 -5.99 3.55
N TYR A 66 5.95 -5.64 2.27
CA TYR A 66 6.10 -6.60 1.17
C TYR A 66 7.48 -7.28 1.20
N PHE A 67 8.54 -6.52 1.44
CA PHE A 67 9.91 -7.04 1.51
C PHE A 67 10.20 -7.88 2.75
N ALA A 68 9.47 -7.65 3.84
CA ALA A 68 9.60 -8.41 5.07
C ALA A 68 8.74 -9.69 5.11
N ASP A 69 7.83 -9.89 4.15
CA ASP A 69 6.93 -11.03 4.16
C ASP A 69 7.56 -12.26 3.49
N THR A 70 7.85 -13.29 4.30
CA THR A 70 8.45 -14.55 3.84
C THR A 70 7.66 -15.26 2.73
N ALA A 71 6.34 -15.05 2.63
CA ALA A 71 5.53 -15.65 1.56
C ALA A 71 5.81 -15.02 0.19
N LEU A 72 6.45 -13.85 0.16
CA LEU A 72 6.78 -13.10 -1.04
C LEU A 72 8.26 -13.24 -1.47
N GLU A 73 9.08 -13.95 -0.70
CA GLU A 73 10.51 -14.19 -1.02
C GLU A 73 10.74 -14.85 -2.39
N ARG A 74 9.72 -15.53 -2.93
CA ARG A 74 9.76 -16.11 -4.28
C ARG A 74 9.81 -15.08 -5.42
N PHE A 75 9.45 -13.83 -5.15
CA PHE A 75 9.48 -12.74 -6.12
C PHE A 75 10.79 -11.97 -6.00
N THR A 76 11.32 -11.54 -7.14
CA THR A 76 12.52 -10.70 -7.16
C THR A 76 12.23 -9.31 -6.61
N TYR A 77 13.28 -8.64 -6.16
CA TYR A 77 13.19 -7.25 -5.70
C TYR A 77 12.53 -6.32 -6.73
N LEU A 78 12.92 -6.47 -8.00
CA LEU A 78 12.39 -5.67 -9.11
C LEU A 78 10.90 -5.93 -9.38
N GLU A 79 10.45 -7.19 -9.27
CA GLU A 79 9.03 -7.53 -9.43
C GLU A 79 8.17 -6.92 -8.33
N LEU A 80 8.64 -6.97 -7.09
CA LEU A 80 7.94 -6.36 -5.96
C LEU A 80 7.91 -4.83 -6.08
N GLU A 81 9.02 -4.19 -6.42
CA GLU A 81 9.06 -2.74 -6.65
C GLU A 81 8.12 -2.31 -7.77
N LYS A 82 8.16 -3.01 -8.91
CA LYS A 82 7.29 -2.69 -10.05
C LYS A 82 5.82 -2.87 -9.67
N PHE A 83 5.48 -3.94 -8.98
CA PHE A 83 4.11 -4.20 -8.54
C PHE A 83 3.59 -3.08 -7.62
N ILE A 84 4.39 -2.67 -6.64
CA ILE A 84 4.05 -1.59 -5.71
C ILE A 84 3.85 -0.27 -6.44
N GLU A 85 4.73 0.04 -7.40
CA GLU A 85 4.64 1.25 -8.22
C GLU A 85 3.39 1.23 -9.12
N ASP A 86 3.09 0.10 -9.75
CA ASP A 86 1.88 -0.08 -10.56
C ASP A 86 0.61 0.11 -9.70
N GLU A 87 0.56 -0.43 -8.46
CA GLU A 87 -0.56 -0.21 -7.54
C GLU A 87 -0.67 1.27 -7.11
N ARG A 88 0.47 1.94 -6.86
CA ARG A 88 0.49 3.36 -6.50
C ARG A 88 -0.05 4.23 -7.63
N LEU A 89 0.39 3.99 -8.86
CA LEU A 89 -0.09 4.70 -10.05
C LEU A 89 -1.58 4.44 -10.31
N TYR A 90 -2.04 3.19 -10.13
CA TYR A 90 -3.45 2.85 -10.22
C TYR A 90 -4.29 3.66 -9.21
N MET A 91 -3.84 3.74 -7.96
CA MET A 91 -4.52 4.53 -6.93
C MET A 91 -4.50 6.03 -7.23
N LEU A 92 -3.36 6.57 -7.67
CA LEU A 92 -3.24 7.98 -8.03
C LEU A 92 -4.22 8.37 -9.14
N ALA A 93 -4.35 7.53 -10.17
CA ALA A 93 -5.28 7.74 -11.28
C ALA A 93 -6.77 7.70 -10.87
N ARG A 94 -7.09 7.10 -9.71
CA ARG A 94 -8.46 7.02 -9.16
C ARG A 94 -8.79 8.14 -8.18
N MET A 95 -7.77 8.88 -7.74
CA MET A 95 -7.90 10.00 -6.81
C MET A 95 -8.09 11.34 -7.53
N LEU A 96 -7.80 11.40 -8.83
CA LEU A 96 -8.09 12.49 -9.76
C LEU A 96 -9.52 12.37 -10.31
#